data_AF-A0A346E125-F1
#
_entry.id   AF-A0A346E125-F1
#
_cell.length_a   1.000
_cell.length_b   1.000
_cell.length_c   1.000
_cell.angle_alpha   90.00
_cell.angle_beta   90.00
_cell.angle_gamma   90.00
#
_symmetry.space_group_name_H-M   'P 1'
#
loop_
_entity.id
_entity.type
_entity.pdbx_description
1 polymer ?
#
loop_
_entity_poly.entity_id
_entity_poly.type
_entity_poly.pdbx_seq_one_letter_code
_entity_poly.pdbx_strand_id
1 'polypeptide(L)'
;MIRKIMVSQKFEKRKNYKITKTNKYFLKSTKTAMKKNKSVKDKKLAQQKYRFTSSLIDKLAKKKLIHKNKANRLKRKLQNDINLLES
;
A
#
# COMPACT_ATOMS: atom_id res chain seq x y z
N MET A 1 13.49 -7.54 -39.21
CA MET A 1 12.48 -6.79 -38.44
C MET A 1 11.93 -7.56 -37.24
N ILE A 2 11.44 -8.79 -37.44
CA ILE A 2 10.84 -9.67 -36.40
C ILE A 2 11.75 -9.89 -35.18
N ARG A 3 13.05 -10.15 -35.38
CA ARG A 3 14.02 -10.37 -34.30
C ARG A 3 14.20 -9.15 -33.38
N LYS A 4 14.15 -7.93 -33.94
CA LYS A 4 14.23 -6.66 -33.20
C LYS A 4 13.01 -6.47 -32.30
N ILE A 5 11.82 -6.79 -32.83
CA ILE A 5 10.56 -6.78 -32.06
C ILE A 5 10.64 -7.77 -30.91
N MET A 6 11.10 -9.01 -31.16
CA MET A 6 11.21 -10.05 -30.14
C MET A 6 12.18 -9.68 -29.00
N VAL A 7 13.33 -9.11 -29.33
CA VAL A 7 14.31 -8.65 -28.33
C VAL A 7 13.73 -7.51 -27.50
N SER A 8 13.03 -6.55 -28.12
CA SER A 8 12.33 -5.46 -27.41
C SER A 8 11.27 -6.00 -26.44
N GLN A 9 10.45 -6.96 -26.88
CA GLN A 9 9.44 -7.62 -26.04
C GLN A 9 10.07 -8.31 -24.83
N LYS A 10 11.22 -8.97 -25.02
CA LYS A 10 11.97 -9.61 -23.92
C LYS A 10 12.49 -8.59 -22.91
N PHE A 11 12.94 -7.43 -23.36
CA PHE A 11 13.38 -6.34 -22.48
C PHE A 11 12.23 -5.76 -21.66
N GLU A 12 11.11 -5.46 -22.29
CA GLU A 12 9.91 -4.94 -21.60
C GLU A 12 9.38 -5.92 -20.56
N LYS A 13 9.36 -7.22 -20.85
CA LYS A 13 9.01 -8.26 -19.87
C LYS A 13 9.92 -8.21 -18.63
N ARG A 14 11.24 -8.09 -18.83
CA ARG A 14 12.21 -8.00 -17.72
C ARG A 14 12.03 -6.73 -16.89
N LYS A 15 11.77 -5.59 -17.54
CA LYS A 15 11.49 -4.31 -16.90
C LYS A 15 10.22 -4.37 -16.06
N ASN A 16 9.13 -4.88 -16.63
CA ASN A 16 7.85 -5.05 -15.94
C ASN A 16 7.96 -5.99 -14.74
N TYR A 17 8.72 -7.08 -14.85
CA TYR A 17 8.99 -7.96 -13.71
C TYR A 17 9.67 -7.25 -12.53
N LYS A 18 10.66 -6.39 -12.80
CA LYS A 18 11.33 -5.60 -11.75
C LYS A 18 10.37 -4.61 -11.08
N ILE A 19 9.56 -3.89 -11.88
CA ILE A 19 8.56 -2.93 -11.38
C ILE A 19 7.49 -3.64 -10.54
N THR A 20 6.93 -4.75 -11.04
CA THR A 20 5.91 -5.52 -10.32
C THR A 20 6.44 -6.09 -9.01
N LYS A 21 7.68 -6.60 -8.98
CA LYS A 21 8.32 -7.12 -7.76
C LYS A 21 8.43 -6.04 -6.67
N THR A 22 8.91 -4.84 -7.02
CA THR A 22 9.03 -3.72 -6.07
C THR A 22 7.66 -3.22 -5.59
N ASN A 23 6.70 -3.08 -6.50
CA ASN A 23 5.33 -2.68 -6.15
C ASN A 23 4.65 -3.69 -5.22
N LYS A 24 4.84 -4.99 -5.47
CA LYS A 24 4.35 -6.07 -4.60
C LYS A 24 4.91 -5.94 -3.19
N TYR A 25 6.21 -5.66 -3.06
CA TYR A 25 6.85 -5.44 -1.77
C TYR A 25 6.22 -4.25 -1.02
N PHE A 26 6.13 -3.07 -1.66
CA PHE A 26 5.54 -1.89 -1.03
C PHE A 26 4.10 -2.13 -0.58
N LEU A 27 3.28 -2.75 -1.45
CA LEU A 27 1.90 -3.10 -1.11
C LEU A 27 1.83 -4.06 0.09
N LYS A 28 2.68 -5.09 0.13
CA LYS A 28 2.72 -6.07 1.22
C LYS A 28 3.12 -5.43 2.55
N SER A 29 4.18 -4.63 2.58
CA SER A 29 4.63 -3.93 3.78
C SER A 29 3.53 -3.05 4.36
N THR A 30 2.81 -2.35 3.47
CA THR A 30 1.69 -1.48 3.82
C THR A 30 0.50 -2.27 4.41
N LYS A 31 0.15 -3.42 3.81
CA LYS A 31 -0.90 -4.32 4.30
C LYS A 31 -0.54 -4.91 5.67
N THR A 32 0.73 -5.26 5.88
CA THR A 32 1.22 -5.77 7.17
C THR A 32 1.13 -4.71 8.26
N ALA A 33 1.50 -3.46 7.98
CA ALA A 33 1.35 -2.35 8.91
C ALA A 33 -0.13 -2.11 9.28
N MET A 34 -1.02 -2.14 8.29
CA MET A 34 -2.47 -2.05 8.53
C MET A 34 -2.99 -3.19 9.41
N LYS A 35 -2.55 -4.44 9.18
CA LYS A 35 -2.94 -5.59 10.01
C LYS A 35 -2.48 -5.39 11.45
N LYS A 36 -1.23 -4.97 11.66
CA LYS A 36 -0.68 -4.68 12.99
C LYS A 36 -1.44 -3.57 13.70
N ASN A 37 -1.93 -2.55 13.00
CA ASN A 37 -2.76 -1.50 13.59
C ASN A 37 -4.10 -2.07 14.09
N LYS A 38 -4.78 -2.87 13.27
CA LYS A 38 -6.06 -3.52 13.62
C LYS A 38 -5.98 -4.50 14.78
N SER A 39 -4.81 -5.10 15.04
CA SER A 39 -4.63 -6.05 16.13
C SER A 39 -4.43 -5.39 17.50
N VAL A 40 -4.27 -4.07 17.56
CA VAL A 40 -4.09 -3.33 18.81
C VAL A 40 -5.44 -3.03 19.43
N LYS A 41 -5.59 -3.31 20.73
CA LYS A 41 -6.82 -3.02 21.48
C LYS A 41 -6.81 -1.64 22.17
N ASP A 42 -5.63 -1.11 22.50
CA ASP A 42 -5.51 0.20 23.14
C ASP A 42 -5.62 1.35 22.13
N LYS A 43 -6.60 2.25 22.32
CA LYS A 43 -6.83 3.37 21.39
C LYS A 43 -5.63 4.29 21.24
N LYS A 44 -4.97 4.67 22.35
CA LYS A 44 -3.79 5.56 22.33
C LYS A 44 -2.67 4.98 21.45
N LEU A 45 -2.38 3.69 21.61
CA LEU A 45 -1.36 3.00 20.82
C LEU A 45 -1.78 2.85 19.35
N ALA A 46 -3.07 2.58 19.09
CA ALA A 46 -3.61 2.48 17.73
C ALA A 46 -3.52 3.81 16.98
N GLN A 47 -3.80 4.94 17.66
CA GLN A 47 -3.71 6.29 17.10
C GLN A 47 -2.26 6.68 16.73
N GLN A 48 -1.28 6.31 17.57
CA GLN A 48 0.14 6.52 17.25
C GLN A 48 0.56 5.71 16.01
N LYS A 49 0.23 4.42 15.97
CA LYS A 49 0.51 3.55 14.80
C LYS A 49 -0.25 4.00 13.55
N TYR A 50 -1.40 4.63 13.71
CA TYR A 50 -2.21 5.12 12.59
C TYR A 50 -1.50 6.24 11.84
N ARG A 51 -0.83 7.17 12.52
CA ARG A 51 -0.05 8.24 11.87
C ARG A 51 0.99 7.69 10.90
N PHE A 52 1.73 6.67 11.33
CA PHE A 52 2.70 5.97 10.48
C PHE A 52 2.02 5.25 9.31
N THR A 53 0.93 4.53 9.58
CA THR A 53 0.21 3.77 8.55
C THR A 53 -0.45 4.68 7.51
N SER A 54 -1.00 5.82 7.92
CA SER A 54 -1.57 6.85 7.02
C SER A 54 -0.50 7.38 6.06
N SER A 55 0.68 7.70 6.59
CA SER A 55 1.81 8.16 5.79
C SER A 55 2.23 7.13 4.72
N LEU A 56 2.19 5.84 5.05
CA LEU A 56 2.49 4.77 4.11
C LEU A 56 1.43 4.65 2.99
N ILE A 57 0.15 4.77 3.34
CA ILE A 57 -0.97 4.73 2.37
C ILE A 57 -0.85 5.90 1.39
N ASP A 58 -0.55 7.09 1.89
CA ASP A 58 -0.42 8.29 1.05
C ASP A 58 0.80 8.22 0.13
N LYS A 59 1.92 7.61 0.58
CA LYS A 59 3.07 7.32 -0.29
C LYS A 59 2.71 6.38 -1.44
N LEU A 60 1.85 5.39 -1.23
CA LEU A 60 1.37 4.50 -2.31
C LEU A 60 0.49 5.24 -3.32
N ALA A 61 -0.36 6.15 -2.84
CA ALA A 61 -1.19 6.99 -3.70
C ALA A 61 -0.33 7.94 -4.55
N LYS A 62 0.68 8.57 -3.95
CA LYS A 62 1.64 9.43 -4.68
C LYS A 62 2.38 8.67 -5.77
N LYS A 63 2.77 7.42 -5.50
CA LYS A 63 3.39 6.51 -6.49
C LYS A 63 2.41 5.92 -7.50
N LYS A 64 1.13 6.32 -7.48
CA LYS A 64 0.05 5.82 -8.35
C LYS A 64 -0.19 4.31 -8.27
N LEU A 65 0.26 3.65 -7.20
CA LEU A 65 0.03 2.22 -6.97
C LEU A 65 -1.38 1.93 -6.47
N ILE A 66 -1.99 2.91 -5.79
CA ILE A 66 -3.36 2.88 -5.30
C ILE A 66 -4.02 4.19 -5.72
N HIS A 67 -5.28 4.13 -6.17
CA HIS A 67 -6.04 5.34 -6.49
C HIS A 67 -6.32 6.19 -5.24
N LYS A 68 -6.36 7.53 -5.39
CA LYS A 68 -6.60 8.48 -4.29
C LYS A 68 -7.87 8.16 -3.48
N ASN A 69 -8.96 7.79 -4.15
CA ASN A 69 -10.22 7.42 -3.48
C ASN A 69 -10.07 6.14 -2.65
N LYS A 70 -9.27 5.17 -3.12
CA LYS A 70 -9.01 3.94 -2.39
C LYS A 70 -8.13 4.21 -1.17
N ALA A 71 -7.12 5.08 -1.29
CA ALA A 71 -6.33 5.53 -0.14
C ALA A 71 -7.21 6.20 0.93
N ASN A 72 -8.07 7.14 0.53
CA ASN A 72 -9.00 7.81 1.44
C ASN A 72 -9.99 6.85 2.11
N ARG A 73 -10.53 5.88 1.35
CA ARG A 73 -11.42 4.85 1.89
C ARG A 73 -10.70 3.98 2.95
N LEU A 74 -9.45 3.61 2.71
CA LEU A 74 -8.67 2.82 3.68
C LEU A 74 -8.36 3.62 4.95
N LYS A 75 -8.02 4.91 4.82
CA LYS A 75 -7.83 5.81 5.97
C LYS A 75 -9.11 5.95 6.80
N ARG A 76 -10.25 6.21 6.13
CA ARG A 76 -11.57 6.28 6.79
C ARG A 76 -11.89 5.00 7.54
N LYS A 77 -11.68 3.84 6.93
CA LYS A 77 -11.97 2.54 7.57
C LYS A 77 -11.12 2.33 8.83
N LEU A 78 -9.82 2.62 8.78
CA LEU A 78 -8.95 2.51 9.96
C LEU A 78 -9.35 3.49 11.06
N GLN A 79 -9.71 4.73 10.72
CA GLN A 79 -10.15 5.70 11.70
C GLN A 79 -11.44 5.26 12.40
N ASN A 80 -12.40 4.70 11.65
CA ASN A 80 -13.63 4.15 12.21
C ASN A 80 -13.33 2.99 13.16
N ASP A 81 -12.43 2.06 12.78
CA ASP A 81 -12.02 0.95 13.64
C ASP A 81 -11.42 1.48 14.97
N ILE A 82 -10.62 2.55 14.93
CA ILE A 82 -10.02 3.16 16.14
C ILE A 82 -11.07 3.87 17.00
N ASN A 83 -12.04 4.55 16.38
CA ASN A 83 -13.11 5.22 17.12
C ASN A 83 -13.99 4.22 17.87
N LEU A 84 -14.19 3.03 17.31
CA LEU A 84 -14.96 1.93 17.94
C LEU A 84 -14.26 1.33 19.17
N LEU A 85 -12.93 1.44 19.29
CA LEU A 85 -12.18 0.92 20.45
C LEU A 85 -12.39 1.74 21.74
N GLU A 86 -13.20 2.80 21.71
CA GLU A 86 -13.54 3.64 22.87
C GLU A 86 -15.06 3.84 23.05
N SER A 87 -15.84 2.83 22.69
CA SER A 87 -17.23 2.68 23.13
C SER A 87 -17.40 1.39 23.91
#